data_AF-A0A7X8Q4D6-F1
#
_entry.id   AF-A0A7X8Q4D6-F1
#
_cell.length_a   1.000
_cell.length_b   1.000
_cell.length_c   1.000
_cell.angle_alpha   90.00
_cell.angle_beta   90.00
_cell.angle_gamma   90.00
#
_symmetry.space_group_name_H-M   'P 1'
#
loop_
_entity.id
_entity.type
_entity.pdbx_description
1 polymer ?
#
loop_
_entity_poly.entity_id
_entity_poly.type
_entity_poly.pdbx_seq_one_letter_code
_entity_poly.pdbx_strand_id
1 'polypeptide(L)'
;MRQTFIIAICLCLLLCLFPEVAMASNNSRSYAFTLALDGKQEITAHPGQIITVTLSLKRTDSDQPADMHAVQAELSYDDAFLELIEGSIMTFPDVEWTDMARRTGGRVFYLNFLSLTGGEKWNSDVQMGSFQMRVLSPSGATVIRSQNCLVSVPDGSGNFTSVSNDAKVVVSTDCTVTFESGGGSEVPSQVVQYGEKIIEPQEPTRDGHTFNGWYADLDKTDLWDFDSDTVQGNMTLYAGWLKDTTPVPSEPDIGNIPVIPILIILLIVLVLLILAWIIRDKKRD
;
A
#
# COMPACT_ATOMS: atom_id res chain seq x y z
N MET A 1 56.32 -68.21 8.53
CA MET A 1 54.86 -67.91 8.53
C MET A 1 54.37 -67.25 9.83
N ARG A 2 54.93 -67.61 11.01
CA ARG A 2 54.50 -67.07 12.31
C ARG A 2 55.11 -65.68 12.67
N GLN A 3 56.29 -65.35 12.14
CA GLN A 3 56.96 -64.04 12.37
C GLN A 3 56.40 -62.91 11.50
N THR A 4 56.01 -63.20 10.25
CA THR A 4 55.39 -62.21 9.34
C THR A 4 54.00 -61.79 9.80
N PHE A 5 53.25 -62.67 10.47
CA PHE A 5 51.94 -62.34 11.05
C PHE A 5 52.04 -61.41 12.27
N ILE A 6 53.06 -61.55 13.10
CA ILE A 6 53.26 -60.70 14.29
C ILE A 6 53.69 -59.29 13.87
N ILE A 7 54.54 -59.17 12.85
CA ILE A 7 54.97 -57.86 12.33
C ILE A 7 53.81 -57.11 11.65
N ALA A 8 52.92 -57.81 10.93
CA ALA A 8 51.74 -57.19 10.33
C ALA A 8 50.72 -56.70 11.38
N ILE A 9 50.52 -57.45 12.47
CA ILE A 9 49.63 -57.05 13.57
C ILE A 9 50.22 -55.89 14.37
N CYS A 10 51.54 -55.86 14.60
CA CYS A 10 52.21 -54.73 15.23
C CYS A 10 52.19 -53.47 14.36
N LEU A 11 52.27 -53.58 13.02
CA LEU A 11 52.19 -52.43 12.11
C LEU A 11 50.75 -51.87 12.03
N CYS A 12 49.72 -52.72 12.09
CA CYS A 12 48.33 -52.27 12.19
C CYS A 12 48.02 -51.62 13.54
N LEU A 13 48.58 -52.10 14.65
CA LEU A 13 48.43 -51.46 15.97
C LEU A 13 49.21 -50.16 16.10
N LEU A 14 50.32 -49.99 15.37
CA LEU A 14 51.08 -48.73 15.33
C LEU A 14 50.38 -47.64 14.51
N LEU A 15 49.59 -48.02 13.49
CA LEU A 15 48.74 -47.10 12.73
C LEU A 15 47.53 -46.59 13.53
N CYS A 16 47.13 -47.30 14.59
CA CYS A 16 46.08 -46.85 15.53
C CYS A 16 46.61 -45.94 16.66
N LEU A 17 47.92 -45.66 16.73
CA LEU A 17 48.55 -44.84 17.77
C LEU A 17 48.93 -43.43 17.30
N PHE A 18 48.69 -43.10 16.04
CA PHE A 18 48.62 -41.69 15.68
C PHE A 18 47.29 -41.19 16.22
N PRO A 19 47.25 -40.12 17.04
CA PRO A 19 45.99 -39.42 17.22
C PRO A 19 45.49 -39.13 15.81
N GLU A 20 44.26 -39.55 15.49
CA GLU A 20 43.50 -38.86 14.48
C GLU A 20 43.68 -37.39 14.83
N VAL A 21 44.46 -36.67 14.02
CA VAL A 21 44.34 -35.24 14.00
C VAL A 21 42.94 -35.08 13.44
N ALA A 22 41.95 -35.05 14.35
CA ALA A 22 40.69 -34.43 14.09
C ALA A 22 41.12 -33.06 13.57
N MET A 23 41.11 -32.93 12.23
CA MET A 23 41.21 -31.64 11.58
C MET A 23 40.10 -30.88 12.27
N ALA A 24 40.47 -29.99 13.19
CA ALA A 24 39.51 -29.14 13.86
C ALA A 24 38.78 -28.48 12.70
N SER A 25 37.56 -28.93 12.43
CA SER A 25 36.73 -28.34 11.41
C SER A 25 36.70 -26.86 11.79
N ASN A 26 36.94 -26.00 10.81
CA ASN A 26 37.02 -24.56 10.99
C ASN A 26 35.63 -24.03 11.37
N ASN A 27 35.18 -24.38 12.58
CA ASN A 27 33.81 -24.28 13.08
C ASN A 27 33.50 -22.89 13.61
N SER A 28 34.44 -21.95 13.51
CA SER A 28 34.27 -20.57 13.99
C SER A 28 33.89 -19.60 12.88
N ARG A 29 33.58 -20.07 11.66
CA ARG A 29 33.15 -19.16 10.59
C ARG A 29 31.82 -18.51 10.93
N SER A 30 31.69 -17.24 10.57
CA SER A 30 30.46 -16.48 10.75
C SER A 30 30.18 -15.63 9.51
N TYR A 31 28.91 -15.37 9.25
CA TYR A 31 28.48 -14.64 8.05
C TYR A 31 27.39 -13.61 8.36
N ALA A 32 27.33 -12.58 7.53
CA ALA A 32 26.28 -11.57 7.53
C ALA A 32 25.62 -11.48 6.14
N PHE A 33 24.30 -11.63 6.12
CA PHE A 33 23.46 -11.39 4.97
C PHE A 33 23.01 -9.94 5.02
N THR A 34 23.36 -9.17 3.99
CA THR A 34 23.05 -7.75 3.93
C THR A 34 22.03 -7.46 2.83
N LEU A 35 20.88 -6.90 3.21
CA LEU A 35 19.94 -6.30 2.28
C LEU A 35 20.19 -4.80 2.15
N ALA A 36 20.20 -4.33 0.90
CA ALA A 36 20.24 -2.92 0.55
C ALA A 36 19.22 -2.58 -0.55
N LEU A 37 18.64 -1.40 -0.44
CA LEU A 37 17.72 -0.75 -1.37
C LEU A 37 18.45 0.45 -1.95
N ASP A 38 18.78 0.39 -3.25
CA ASP A 38 19.61 1.40 -3.92
C ASP A 38 20.90 1.73 -3.14
N GLY A 39 21.51 0.69 -2.53
CA GLY A 39 22.72 0.80 -1.73
C GLY A 39 22.54 1.27 -0.28
N LYS A 40 21.30 1.43 0.21
CA LYS A 40 21.00 1.86 1.59
C LYS A 40 20.09 0.86 2.31
N GLN A 41 20.13 0.84 3.64
CA GLN A 41 19.23 -0.01 4.42
C GLN A 41 17.80 0.55 4.50
N GLU A 42 17.66 1.87 4.46
CA GLU A 42 16.37 2.58 4.44
C GLU A 42 16.40 3.64 3.34
N ILE A 43 15.31 3.71 2.58
CA ILE A 43 15.11 4.71 1.53
C ILE A 43 13.76 5.38 1.68
N THR A 44 13.70 6.64 1.26
CA THR A 44 12.44 7.30 0.92
C THR A 44 12.18 7.10 -0.56
N ALA A 45 10.98 6.67 -0.92
CA ALA A 45 10.56 6.43 -2.29
C ALA A 45 9.23 7.10 -2.60
N HIS A 46 8.95 7.26 -3.90
CA HIS A 46 7.68 7.76 -4.40
C HIS A 46 6.89 6.64 -5.10
N PRO A 47 5.55 6.74 -5.16
CA PRO A 47 4.72 5.75 -5.86
C PRO A 47 5.13 5.64 -7.33
N GLY A 48 5.23 4.41 -7.83
CA GLY A 48 5.70 4.08 -9.17
C GLY A 48 7.22 4.01 -9.33
N GLN A 49 8.01 4.47 -8.34
CA GLN A 49 9.48 4.40 -8.38
C GLN A 49 9.95 2.94 -8.44
N ILE A 50 10.95 2.69 -9.28
CA ILE A 50 11.67 1.42 -9.33
C ILE A 50 12.91 1.53 -8.46
N ILE A 51 13.06 0.59 -7.53
CA ILE A 51 14.19 0.46 -6.61
C ILE A 51 14.94 -0.83 -6.89
N THR A 52 16.25 -0.83 -6.68
CA THR A 52 17.09 -2.04 -6.78
C THR A 52 17.29 -2.62 -5.40
N VAL A 53 16.81 -3.86 -5.20
CA VAL A 53 17.11 -4.65 -4.01
C VAL A 53 18.36 -5.45 -4.29
N THR A 54 19.34 -5.36 -3.40
CA THR A 54 20.60 -6.10 -3.48
C THR A 54 20.77 -6.94 -2.22
N LEU A 55 21.09 -8.21 -2.40
CA LEU A 55 21.48 -9.12 -1.33
C LEU A 55 22.97 -9.40 -1.47
N SER A 56 23.70 -9.23 -0.36
CA SER A 56 25.13 -9.53 -0.26
C SER A 56 25.39 -10.49 0.90
N LEU A 57 26.45 -11.28 0.78
CA LEU A 57 26.94 -12.13 1.85
C LEU A 57 28.38 -11.75 2.17
N LYS A 58 28.62 -11.55 3.46
CA LYS A 58 29.95 -11.24 3.98
C LYS A 58 30.36 -12.23 5.04
N ARG A 59 31.56 -12.78 4.94
CA ARG A 59 32.21 -13.51 6.02
C ARG A 59 32.67 -12.51 7.08
N THR A 60 32.26 -12.71 8.33
CA THR A 60 32.48 -11.76 9.43
C THR A 60 33.61 -12.14 10.37
N ASP A 61 34.08 -13.39 10.34
CA ASP A 61 35.25 -13.82 11.12
C ASP A 61 36.59 -13.54 10.42
N SER A 62 36.59 -13.30 9.10
CA SER A 62 37.81 -13.10 8.31
C SER A 62 37.53 -12.46 6.95
N ASP A 63 38.46 -11.64 6.47
CA ASP A 63 38.45 -11.09 5.11
C ASP A 63 39.02 -12.04 4.05
N GLN A 64 39.44 -13.25 4.44
CA GLN A 64 39.98 -14.23 3.49
C GLN A 64 38.86 -15.02 2.78
N PRO A 65 39.04 -15.33 1.47
CA PRO A 65 38.15 -16.23 0.76
C PRO A 65 37.95 -17.56 1.49
N ALA A 66 36.79 -18.17 1.28
CA ALA A 66 36.44 -19.44 1.90
C ALA A 66 35.67 -20.32 0.93
N ASP A 67 35.86 -21.63 1.10
CA ASP A 67 35.07 -22.63 0.41
C ASP A 67 33.64 -22.58 0.96
N MET A 68 32.67 -22.48 0.06
CA MET A 68 31.24 -22.45 0.36
C MET A 68 30.55 -23.66 -0.27
N HIS A 69 29.63 -24.28 0.47
CA HIS A 69 28.98 -25.53 0.08
C HIS A 69 27.50 -25.34 -0.22
N ALA A 70 26.78 -24.66 0.68
CA ALA A 70 25.40 -24.24 0.45
C ALA A 70 25.11 -22.94 1.18
N VAL A 71 24.36 -22.04 0.53
CA VAL A 71 23.82 -20.82 1.13
C VAL A 71 22.33 -20.74 0.80
N GLN A 72 21.54 -20.35 1.80
CA GLN A 72 20.13 -20.07 1.64
C GLN A 72 19.84 -18.67 2.16
N ALA A 73 18.96 -17.94 1.49
CA ALA A 73 18.35 -16.72 2.02
C ALA A 73 16.91 -16.62 1.55
N GLU A 74 15.99 -16.39 2.48
CA GLU A 74 14.59 -16.13 2.15
C GLU A 74 14.29 -14.66 2.32
N LEU A 75 13.65 -14.03 1.33
CA LEU A 75 13.24 -12.63 1.41
C LEU A 75 11.73 -12.56 1.41
N SER A 76 11.12 -11.87 2.38
CA SER A 76 9.68 -11.63 2.36
C SER A 76 9.34 -10.16 2.22
N TYR A 77 8.30 -9.85 1.43
CA TYR A 77 7.77 -8.48 1.30
C TYR A 77 6.25 -8.47 1.16
N ASP A 78 5.67 -7.29 1.38
CA ASP A 78 4.26 -6.97 1.18
C ASP A 78 3.99 -6.66 -0.30
N ASP A 79 3.22 -7.52 -0.98
CA ASP A 79 2.93 -7.41 -2.42
C ASP A 79 1.82 -6.41 -2.76
N ALA A 80 1.14 -5.84 -1.76
CA ALA A 80 0.32 -4.65 -1.94
C ALA A 80 1.17 -3.36 -1.95
N PHE A 81 2.36 -3.39 -1.35
CA PHE A 81 3.27 -2.24 -1.29
C PHE A 81 4.35 -2.27 -2.37
N LEU A 82 4.86 -3.45 -2.72
CA LEU A 82 5.96 -3.64 -3.65
C LEU A 82 5.65 -4.70 -4.70
N GLU A 83 5.92 -4.39 -5.96
CA GLU A 83 5.80 -5.31 -7.09
C GLU A 83 7.20 -5.68 -7.60
N LEU A 84 7.53 -6.97 -7.63
CA LEU A 84 8.74 -7.44 -8.32
C LEU A 84 8.62 -7.15 -9.83
N ILE A 85 9.65 -6.52 -10.40
CA ILE A 85 9.77 -6.39 -11.85
C ILE A 85 10.27 -7.74 -12.41
N GLU A 86 9.38 -8.48 -13.07
CA GLU A 86 9.74 -9.76 -13.69
C GLU A 86 10.89 -9.58 -14.71
N GLY A 87 11.83 -10.51 -14.71
CA GLY A 87 13.02 -10.47 -15.58
C GLY A 87 14.12 -9.48 -15.16
N SER A 88 13.95 -8.73 -14.06
CA SER A 88 15.00 -7.84 -13.53
C SER A 88 16.05 -8.55 -12.66
N ILE A 89 15.86 -9.85 -12.42
CA ILE A 89 16.67 -10.64 -11.50
C ILE A 89 18.04 -10.89 -12.12
N MET A 90 19.07 -10.53 -11.38
CA MET A 90 20.47 -10.78 -11.70
C MET A 90 21.08 -11.52 -10.50
N THR A 91 21.67 -12.68 -10.73
CA THR A 91 22.31 -13.45 -9.68
C THR A 91 23.81 -13.57 -9.94
N PHE A 92 24.60 -13.75 -8.88
CA PHE A 92 25.99 -14.16 -9.03
C PHE A 92 26.05 -15.51 -9.77
N PRO A 93 27.14 -15.84 -10.50
CA PRO A 93 27.29 -17.17 -11.08
C PRO A 93 27.02 -18.28 -10.04
N ASP A 94 26.35 -19.35 -10.46
CA ASP A 94 26.04 -20.53 -9.61
C ASP A 94 25.03 -20.27 -8.48
N VAL A 95 24.31 -19.15 -8.58
CA VAL A 95 23.20 -18.80 -7.70
C VAL A 95 21.90 -18.96 -8.44
N GLU A 96 21.02 -19.76 -7.88
CA GLU A 96 19.68 -19.96 -8.41
C GLU A 96 18.65 -19.18 -7.59
N TRP A 97 17.64 -18.70 -8.30
CA TRP A 97 16.49 -18.05 -7.70
C TRP A 97 15.24 -18.89 -7.98
N THR A 98 14.36 -19.01 -6.98
CA THR A 98 13.06 -19.65 -7.14
C THR A 98 11.99 -18.82 -6.45
N ASP A 99 10.91 -18.50 -7.18
CA ASP A 99 9.69 -17.96 -6.58
C ASP A 99 8.92 -19.12 -5.93
N MET A 100 8.80 -19.09 -4.60
CA MET A 100 7.92 -20.00 -3.90
C MET A 100 6.67 -19.23 -3.48
N ALA A 101 5.54 -19.72 -3.97
CA ALA A 101 4.22 -19.10 -3.93
C ALA A 101 3.82 -18.36 -2.62
N ARG A 102 2.90 -17.39 -2.79
CA ARG A 102 2.13 -16.61 -1.80
C ARG A 102 1.59 -17.47 -0.66
N ARG A 103 2.39 -17.75 0.37
CA ARG A 103 1.92 -18.59 1.49
C ARG A 103 1.01 -17.84 2.45
N THR A 104 1.01 -16.50 2.46
CA THR A 104 0.32 -15.71 3.50
C THR A 104 0.03 -14.24 3.14
N GLY A 105 -0.17 -13.87 1.86
CA GLY A 105 -0.39 -12.46 1.50
C GLY A 105 0.87 -11.58 1.58
N GLY A 106 2.04 -12.22 1.51
CA GLY A 106 3.34 -11.64 1.20
C GLY A 106 4.13 -12.69 0.41
N ARG A 107 4.98 -12.27 -0.52
CA ARG A 107 5.80 -13.20 -1.30
C ARG A 107 7.09 -13.50 -0.54
N VAL A 108 7.40 -14.79 -0.35
CA VAL A 108 8.67 -15.27 0.23
C VAL A 108 9.52 -15.82 -0.91
N PHE A 109 10.59 -15.10 -1.26
CA PHE A 109 11.54 -15.49 -2.29
C PHE A 109 12.62 -16.34 -1.69
N TYR A 110 13.02 -17.38 -2.39
CA TYR A 110 14.13 -18.23 -1.99
C TYR A 110 15.31 -17.92 -2.91
N LEU A 111 16.39 -17.45 -2.31
CA LEU A 111 17.71 -17.53 -2.91
C LEU A 111 18.35 -18.84 -2.46
N ASN A 112 18.61 -19.70 -3.43
CA ASN A 112 19.28 -20.96 -3.23
C ASN A 112 20.65 -20.88 -3.91
N PHE A 113 21.69 -20.77 -3.10
CA PHE A 113 23.07 -20.91 -3.55
C PHE A 113 23.44 -22.36 -3.33
N LEU A 114 23.42 -23.12 -4.40
CA LEU A 114 23.66 -24.55 -4.35
C LEU A 114 24.96 -24.85 -5.09
N SER A 115 26.10 -24.92 -4.38
CA SER A 115 27.32 -25.50 -4.96
C SER A 115 27.30 -27.01 -4.74
N LEU A 116 26.70 -27.76 -5.68
CA LEU A 116 26.67 -29.24 -5.62
C LEU A 116 27.99 -29.92 -6.04
N THR A 117 29.04 -29.15 -6.36
CA THR A 117 30.35 -29.68 -6.79
C THR A 117 31.37 -29.77 -5.64
N GLY A 118 31.09 -29.14 -4.50
CA GLY A 118 31.90 -29.23 -3.28
C GLY A 118 33.00 -28.18 -3.17
N GLY A 119 32.70 -27.08 -2.46
CA GLY A 119 33.72 -26.20 -1.87
C GLY A 119 34.29 -25.13 -2.78
N GLU A 120 33.46 -24.47 -3.59
CA GLU A 120 33.95 -23.36 -4.41
C GLU A 120 34.43 -22.19 -3.56
N LYS A 121 35.54 -21.57 -4.00
CA LYS A 121 36.12 -20.42 -3.32
C LYS A 121 35.35 -19.16 -3.61
N TRP A 122 34.68 -18.67 -2.59
CA TRP A 122 34.00 -17.39 -2.61
C TRP A 122 34.86 -16.33 -1.93
N ASN A 123 34.83 -15.11 -2.48
CA ASN A 123 35.39 -13.97 -1.78
C ASN A 123 34.65 -13.76 -0.46
N SER A 124 35.35 -13.15 0.50
CA SER A 124 34.79 -12.85 1.82
C SER A 124 33.65 -11.84 1.79
N ASP A 125 33.45 -11.11 0.70
CA ASP A 125 32.36 -10.17 0.48
C ASP A 125 31.88 -10.32 -0.97
N VAL A 126 30.61 -10.64 -1.16
CA VAL A 126 30.03 -10.94 -2.47
C VAL A 126 28.63 -10.36 -2.58
N GLN A 127 28.33 -9.76 -3.73
CA GLN A 127 26.95 -9.51 -4.13
C GLN A 127 26.37 -10.80 -4.66
N MET A 128 25.42 -11.33 -3.91
CA MET A 128 24.78 -12.62 -4.11
C MET A 128 23.71 -12.55 -5.21
N GLY A 129 22.96 -11.45 -5.25
CA GLY A 129 22.01 -11.16 -6.32
C GLY A 129 21.37 -9.80 -6.15
N SER A 130 20.66 -9.36 -7.18
CA SER A 130 19.86 -8.15 -7.18
C SER A 130 18.62 -8.31 -8.05
N PHE A 131 17.57 -7.58 -7.71
CA PHE A 131 16.35 -7.51 -8.51
C PHE A 131 15.70 -6.15 -8.32
N GLN A 132 14.81 -5.77 -9.23
CA GLN A 132 14.12 -4.50 -9.16
C GLN A 132 12.70 -4.68 -8.63
N MET A 133 12.25 -3.71 -7.84
CA MET A 133 10.88 -3.64 -7.34
C MET A 133 10.27 -2.29 -7.65
N ARG A 134 8.99 -2.26 -8.00
CA ARG A 134 8.19 -1.05 -8.11
C ARG A 134 7.46 -0.78 -6.80
N VAL A 135 7.53 0.45 -6.33
CA VAL A 135 6.74 0.92 -5.19
C VAL A 135 5.30 1.18 -5.65
N LEU A 136 4.34 0.50 -5.06
CA LEU A 136 2.91 0.61 -5.40
C LEU A 136 2.17 1.58 -4.50
N SER A 137 2.45 1.53 -3.20
CA SER A 137 1.66 2.28 -2.21
C SER A 137 1.84 3.80 -2.37
N PRO A 138 0.76 4.59 -2.29
CA PRO A 138 0.83 6.05 -2.32
C PRO A 138 1.51 6.66 -1.08
N SER A 139 1.55 5.92 0.03
CA SER A 139 1.98 6.39 1.34
C SER A 139 2.37 5.24 2.29
N GLY A 140 2.96 5.57 3.44
CA GLY A 140 3.27 4.62 4.50
C GLY A 140 4.64 3.95 4.34
N ALA A 141 4.90 2.87 5.07
CA ALA A 141 6.18 2.19 5.02
C ALA A 141 6.03 0.66 4.97
N THR A 142 6.98 0.01 4.30
CA THR A 142 7.08 -1.45 4.29
C THR A 142 8.51 -1.90 4.55
N VAL A 143 8.65 -3.18 4.92
CA VAL A 143 9.93 -3.80 5.24
C VAL A 143 10.09 -5.06 4.40
N ILE A 144 11.20 -5.14 3.66
CA ILE A 144 11.69 -6.38 3.06
C ILE A 144 12.50 -7.10 4.13
N ARG A 145 12.04 -8.30 4.51
CA ARG A 145 12.64 -9.05 5.62
C ARG A 145 13.52 -10.18 5.13
N SER A 146 14.69 -10.31 5.75
CA SER A 146 15.56 -11.48 5.57
C SER A 146 15.16 -12.58 6.55
N GLN A 147 14.84 -13.75 6.04
CA GLN A 147 14.39 -14.93 6.78
C GLN A 147 15.24 -16.14 6.38
N ASN A 148 15.36 -17.12 7.29
CA ASN A 148 16.03 -18.40 7.03
C ASN A 148 17.37 -18.28 6.29
N CYS A 149 18.16 -17.26 6.63
CA CYS A 149 19.47 -17.01 6.06
C CYS A 149 20.49 -17.97 6.68
N LEU A 150 21.08 -18.86 5.88
CA LEU A 150 21.93 -19.94 6.37
C LEU A 150 23.13 -20.13 5.45
N VAL A 151 24.28 -20.48 6.03
CA VAL A 151 25.45 -21.00 5.30
C VAL A 151 25.76 -22.36 5.90
N SER A 152 25.67 -23.43 5.11
CA SER A 152 25.85 -24.79 5.61
C SER A 152 27.32 -25.15 5.81
N VAL A 153 27.58 -26.01 6.79
CA VAL A 153 28.90 -26.64 6.94
C VAL A 153 29.14 -27.66 5.81
N PRO A 154 30.41 -28.01 5.51
CA PRO A 154 30.75 -28.85 4.35
C PRO A 154 30.04 -30.21 4.28
N ASP A 155 29.75 -30.84 5.42
CA ASP A 155 29.10 -32.15 5.51
C ASP A 155 27.56 -32.06 5.54
N GLY A 156 27.00 -30.84 5.45
CA GLY A 156 25.56 -30.59 5.53
C GLY A 156 24.92 -30.89 6.89
N SER A 157 25.72 -31.21 7.92
CA SER A 157 25.19 -31.59 9.24
C SER A 157 24.61 -30.42 10.05
N GLY A 158 24.87 -29.19 9.60
CA GLY A 158 24.42 -27.97 10.26
C GLY A 158 24.79 -26.72 9.47
N ASN A 159 24.76 -25.58 10.15
CA ASN A 159 25.04 -24.27 9.57
C ASN A 159 26.04 -23.49 10.42
N PHE A 160 26.83 -22.66 9.78
CA PHE A 160 27.65 -21.64 10.44
C PHE A 160 26.77 -20.57 11.06
N THR A 161 27.32 -19.85 12.05
CA THR A 161 26.65 -18.68 12.63
C THR A 161 26.40 -17.65 11.54
N SER A 162 25.16 -17.17 11.44
CA SER A 162 24.78 -16.15 10.49
C SER A 162 23.86 -15.12 11.13
N VAL A 163 23.98 -13.88 10.67
CA VAL A 163 23.08 -12.78 11.00
C VAL A 163 22.54 -12.16 9.72
N SER A 164 21.39 -11.51 9.79
CA SER A 164 20.80 -10.79 8.67
C SER A 164 20.22 -9.46 9.11
N ASN A 165 20.02 -8.56 8.16
CA ASN A 165 19.21 -7.35 8.36
C ASN A 165 17.99 -7.33 7.45
N ASP A 166 17.04 -6.52 7.87
CA ASP A 166 15.90 -6.11 7.06
C ASP A 166 16.20 -4.76 6.39
N ALA A 167 15.47 -4.46 5.32
CA ALA A 167 15.53 -3.17 4.63
C ALA A 167 14.15 -2.53 4.51
N LYS A 168 14.10 -1.20 4.63
CA LYS A 168 12.85 -0.44 4.78
C LYS A 168 12.63 0.55 3.64
N VAL A 169 11.43 0.52 3.07
CA VAL A 169 10.96 1.50 2.10
C VAL A 169 9.94 2.39 2.81
N VAL A 170 10.17 3.70 2.80
CA VAL A 170 9.23 4.70 3.31
C VAL A 170 8.71 5.50 2.13
N VAL A 171 7.41 5.43 1.89
CA VAL A 171 6.69 6.41 1.08
C VAL A 171 6.12 7.45 2.04
N SER A 172 5.97 8.70 1.58
CA SER A 172 5.44 9.82 2.38
C SER A 172 4.36 9.33 3.35
N THR A 173 4.54 9.60 4.65
CA THR A 173 3.49 9.32 5.64
C THR A 173 2.44 10.41 5.64
N ASP A 174 2.76 11.59 5.08
CA ASP A 174 1.81 12.67 4.86
C ASP A 174 0.86 12.31 3.72
N CYS A 175 -0.43 12.36 3.99
CA CYS A 175 -1.52 12.16 3.07
C CYS A 175 -2.27 13.48 2.91
N THR A 176 -2.51 13.90 1.66
CA THR A 176 -3.32 15.09 1.34
C THR A 176 -4.76 14.68 1.06
N VAL A 177 -5.69 15.20 1.85
CA VAL A 177 -7.13 15.10 1.58
C VAL A 177 -7.61 16.39 0.94
N THR A 178 -8.14 16.28 -0.27
CA THR A 178 -8.73 17.39 -1.02
C THR A 178 -10.25 17.32 -0.93
N PHE A 179 -10.91 18.48 -0.89
CA PHE A 179 -12.36 18.58 -0.80
C PHE A 179 -12.93 19.17 -2.10
N GLU A 180 -13.66 18.35 -2.86
CA GLU A 180 -14.35 18.77 -4.07
C GLU A 180 -15.80 19.16 -3.73
N SER A 181 -16.05 20.47 -3.63
CA SER A 181 -17.34 21.01 -3.19
C SER A 181 -18.45 20.88 -4.25
N GLY A 182 -18.12 20.57 -5.51
CA GLY A 182 -19.11 20.36 -6.57
C GLY A 182 -19.94 21.63 -6.86
N GLY A 183 -19.27 22.79 -6.90
CA GLY A 183 -19.89 24.09 -7.12
C GLY A 183 -20.37 24.81 -5.85
N GLY A 184 -20.00 24.31 -4.67
CA GLY A 184 -20.11 25.06 -3.42
C GLY A 184 -18.89 25.97 -3.16
N SER A 185 -18.84 26.60 -2.00
CA SER A 185 -17.67 27.37 -1.55
C SER A 185 -16.40 26.51 -1.45
N GLU A 186 -15.24 27.14 -1.58
CA GLU A 186 -13.94 26.46 -1.47
C GLU A 186 -13.72 25.91 -0.05
N VAL A 187 -13.13 24.72 0.03
CA VAL A 187 -12.76 24.06 1.29
C VAL A 187 -11.27 23.71 1.23
N PRO A 188 -10.43 24.24 2.14
CA PRO A 188 -9.00 23.98 2.13
C PRO A 188 -8.67 22.49 2.30
N SER A 189 -7.67 22.00 1.57
CA SER A 189 -7.13 20.65 1.75
C SER A 189 -6.52 20.48 3.14
N GLN A 190 -6.55 19.25 3.66
CA GLN A 190 -5.87 18.88 4.91
C GLN A 190 -4.72 17.91 4.64
N VAL A 191 -3.65 18.04 5.40
CA VAL A 191 -2.51 17.10 5.38
C VAL A 191 -2.44 16.43 6.74
N VAL A 192 -2.55 15.10 6.76
CA VAL A 192 -2.50 14.28 7.98
C VAL A 192 -1.59 13.07 7.76
N GLN A 193 -1.20 12.38 8.83
CA GLN A 193 -0.47 11.12 8.67
C GLN A 193 -1.39 10.03 8.15
N TYR A 194 -0.84 9.07 7.41
CA TYR A 194 -1.52 7.84 7.03
C TYR A 194 -2.11 7.13 8.25
N GLY A 195 -3.37 6.70 8.15
CA GLY A 195 -4.10 6.04 9.21
C GLY A 195 -4.66 6.98 10.29
N GLU A 196 -4.37 8.28 10.22
CA GLU A 196 -5.00 9.28 11.10
C GLU A 196 -6.36 9.72 10.55
N LYS A 197 -7.18 10.29 11.44
CA LYS A 197 -8.44 10.94 11.08
C LYS A 197 -8.19 12.38 10.66
N ILE A 198 -9.06 12.89 9.78
CA ILE A 198 -9.12 14.32 9.45
C ILE A 198 -10.13 15.04 10.34
N ILE A 199 -9.96 16.36 10.47
CA ILE A 199 -10.94 17.19 11.16
C ILE A 199 -12.06 17.50 10.17
N GLU A 200 -13.32 17.39 10.58
CA GLU A 200 -14.43 17.80 9.73
C GLU A 200 -14.29 19.29 9.34
N PRO A 201 -14.24 19.61 8.03
CA PRO A 201 -14.10 20.99 7.60
C PRO A 201 -15.40 21.77 7.85
N GLN A 202 -15.33 23.10 7.78
CA GLN A 202 -16.53 23.91 7.73
C GLN A 202 -17.39 23.52 6.51
N GLU A 203 -18.69 23.35 6.72
CA GLU A 203 -19.62 22.99 5.66
C GLU A 203 -19.55 24.01 4.50
N PRO A 204 -19.38 23.54 3.25
CA PRO A 204 -19.45 24.43 2.11
C PRO A 204 -20.88 24.93 1.92
N THR A 205 -21.04 26.07 1.27
CA THR A 205 -22.36 26.62 0.91
C THR A 205 -22.59 26.59 -0.59
N ARG A 206 -23.83 26.30 -1.03
CA ARG A 206 -24.23 26.28 -2.44
C ARG A 206 -25.67 26.76 -2.59
N ASP A 207 -25.90 27.78 -3.41
CA ASP A 207 -27.22 28.39 -3.55
C ASP A 207 -28.30 27.39 -4.00
N GLY A 208 -29.45 27.44 -3.32
CA GLY A 208 -30.61 26.58 -3.57
C GLY A 208 -30.41 25.11 -3.23
N HIS A 209 -29.39 24.79 -2.42
CA HIS A 209 -29.08 23.44 -1.99
C HIS A 209 -28.62 23.40 -0.53
N THR A 210 -28.98 22.30 0.13
CA THR A 210 -28.53 21.96 1.48
C THR A 210 -27.40 20.94 1.39
N PHE A 211 -26.29 21.18 2.11
CA PHE A 211 -25.17 20.25 2.20
C PHE A 211 -25.62 18.94 2.89
N ASN A 212 -25.21 17.78 2.35
CA ASN A 212 -25.67 16.47 2.81
C ASN A 212 -24.51 15.58 3.32
N GLY A 213 -23.29 16.10 3.40
CA GLY A 213 -22.11 15.37 3.84
C GLY A 213 -21.05 15.16 2.75
N TRP A 214 -19.94 14.59 3.18
CA TRP A 214 -18.77 14.27 2.35
C TRP A 214 -18.76 12.78 2.00
N TYR A 215 -18.39 12.46 0.77
CA TYR A 215 -18.35 11.08 0.27
C TYR A 215 -16.96 10.71 -0.23
N ALA A 216 -16.53 9.46 0.02
CA ALA A 216 -15.22 8.95 -0.40
C ALA A 216 -15.14 8.64 -1.90
N ASP A 217 -16.29 8.54 -2.56
CA ASP A 217 -16.43 8.21 -3.97
C ASP A 217 -17.16 9.31 -4.76
N LEU A 218 -16.85 9.40 -6.06
CA LEU A 218 -17.43 10.39 -6.97
C LEU A 218 -18.95 10.19 -7.15
N ASP A 219 -19.42 8.94 -7.06
CA ASP A 219 -20.83 8.57 -7.22
C ASP A 219 -21.67 8.84 -5.94
N LYS A 220 -21.02 9.26 -4.84
CA LYS A 220 -21.64 9.66 -3.58
C LYS A 220 -22.44 8.53 -2.94
N THR A 221 -21.85 7.34 -2.93
CA THR A 221 -22.44 6.13 -2.36
C THR A 221 -21.79 5.73 -1.03
N ASP A 222 -20.57 6.19 -0.77
CA ASP A 222 -19.77 5.90 0.41
C ASP A 222 -19.61 7.17 1.26
N LEU A 223 -20.48 7.32 2.27
CA LEU A 223 -20.49 8.50 3.14
C LEU A 223 -19.31 8.44 4.11
N TRP A 224 -18.51 9.49 4.13
CA TRP A 224 -17.36 9.60 5.03
C TRP A 224 -17.80 9.93 6.46
N ASP A 225 -17.34 9.12 7.42
CA ASP A 225 -17.56 9.31 8.85
C ASP A 225 -16.28 9.85 9.52
N PHE A 226 -16.27 11.13 9.86
CA PHE A 226 -15.12 11.80 10.50
C PHE A 226 -14.77 11.24 11.89
N ASP A 227 -15.67 10.50 12.54
CA ASP A 227 -15.42 9.90 13.86
C ASP A 227 -14.74 8.53 13.76
N SER A 228 -14.92 7.80 12.66
CA SER A 228 -14.43 6.42 12.53
C SER A 228 -13.50 6.17 11.34
N ASP A 229 -13.64 6.91 10.24
CA ASP A 229 -12.82 6.71 9.04
C ASP A 229 -11.43 7.33 9.18
N THR A 230 -10.46 6.68 8.54
CA THR A 230 -9.04 7.04 8.60
C THR A 230 -8.47 7.17 7.20
N VAL A 231 -7.54 8.11 7.02
CA VAL A 231 -6.96 8.41 5.71
C VAL A 231 -6.05 7.28 5.24
N GLN A 232 -6.37 6.69 4.09
CA GLN A 232 -5.64 5.57 3.49
C GLN A 232 -4.67 6.00 2.37
N GLY A 233 -4.30 7.27 2.32
CA GLY A 233 -3.46 7.86 1.27
C GLY A 233 -3.99 9.20 0.80
N ASN A 234 -3.42 9.73 -0.28
CA ASN A 234 -3.98 10.89 -0.95
C ASN A 234 -5.38 10.56 -1.47
N MET A 235 -6.37 11.35 -1.09
CA MET A 235 -7.77 11.11 -1.44
C MET A 235 -8.52 12.42 -1.67
N THR A 236 -9.68 12.30 -2.30
CA THR A 236 -10.60 13.41 -2.53
C THR A 236 -11.95 13.04 -1.94
N LEU A 237 -12.49 13.91 -1.10
CA LEU A 237 -13.86 13.79 -0.59
C LEU A 237 -14.78 14.70 -1.42
N TYR A 238 -15.95 14.17 -1.78
CA TYR A 238 -16.90 14.83 -2.68
C TYR A 238 -18.14 15.28 -1.92
N ALA A 239 -18.56 16.53 -2.12
CA ALA A 239 -19.76 17.06 -1.46
C ALA A 239 -21.06 16.48 -2.03
N GLY A 240 -21.91 15.98 -1.14
CA GLY A 240 -23.31 15.66 -1.40
C GLY A 240 -24.22 16.87 -1.18
N TRP A 241 -25.25 17.01 -2.02
CA TRP A 241 -26.19 18.13 -1.97
C TRP A 241 -27.63 17.67 -2.16
N LEU A 242 -28.54 18.18 -1.34
CA LEU A 242 -29.98 18.07 -1.53
C LEU A 242 -30.50 19.39 -2.12
N LYS A 243 -31.35 19.33 -3.15
CA LYS A 243 -31.96 20.54 -3.71
C LYS A 243 -33.03 21.06 -2.78
N ASP A 244 -32.97 22.34 -2.45
CA ASP A 244 -33.98 22.96 -1.61
C ASP A 244 -35.31 22.96 -2.36
N THR A 245 -36.35 22.42 -1.74
CA THR A 245 -37.71 22.55 -2.23
C THR A 245 -38.19 23.94 -1.85
N THR A 246 -38.07 24.90 -2.77
CA THR A 246 -38.73 26.20 -2.59
C THR A 246 -40.23 25.92 -2.38
N PRO A 247 -40.84 26.30 -1.24
CA PRO A 247 -42.29 26.28 -1.17
C PRO A 247 -42.78 27.22 -2.26
N VAL A 248 -43.54 26.67 -3.22
CA VAL A 248 -44.28 27.48 -4.18
C VAL A 248 -45.08 28.48 -3.34
N PRO A 249 -44.92 29.81 -3.50
CA PRO A 249 -45.76 30.76 -2.82
C PRO A 249 -47.20 30.36 -3.13
N SER A 250 -48.00 30.05 -2.12
CA SER A 250 -49.42 29.78 -2.32
C SER A 250 -49.98 30.97 -3.10
N GLU A 251 -50.41 30.76 -4.34
CA GLU A 251 -51.19 31.76 -5.06
C GLU A 251 -52.31 32.22 -4.12
N PRO A 252 -52.59 33.54 -4.01
CA PRO A 252 -53.76 33.99 -3.28
C PRO A 252 -54.98 33.28 -3.89
N ASP A 253 -55.72 32.52 -3.08
CA ASP A 253 -56.96 31.89 -3.50
C ASP A 253 -57.98 32.97 -3.87
N ILE A 254 -58.05 33.30 -5.15
CA ILE A 254 -59.04 34.24 -5.72
C ILE A 254 -60.40 33.55 -5.92
N GLY A 255 -60.54 32.28 -5.50
CA GLY A 255 -61.70 31.44 -5.76
C GLY A 255 -62.98 31.80 -5.01
N ASN A 256 -62.95 32.75 -4.07
CA ASN A 256 -64.12 33.06 -3.23
C ASN A 256 -64.54 34.54 -3.22
N ILE A 257 -64.23 35.31 -4.27
CA ILE A 257 -64.89 36.61 -4.47
C ILE A 257 -66.39 36.35 -4.74
N PRO A 258 -67.33 36.89 -3.95
CA PRO A 258 -68.74 36.70 -4.19
C PRO A 258 -69.13 37.44 -5.48
N VAL A 259 -69.11 36.72 -6.61
CA VAL A 259 -69.51 37.25 -7.94
C VAL A 259 -71.00 37.59 -8.01
N ILE A 260 -71.83 36.98 -7.15
CA ILE A 260 -73.28 37.18 -7.10
C ILE A 260 -73.68 38.64 -6.77
N PRO A 261 -73.20 39.28 -5.69
CA PRO A 261 -73.51 40.68 -5.41
C PRO A 261 -72.99 41.65 -6.48
N ILE A 262 -71.85 41.36 -7.11
CA ILE A 262 -71.31 42.18 -8.21
C ILE A 262 -72.24 42.11 -9.44
N LEU A 263 -72.73 40.91 -9.78
CA LEU A 263 -73.69 40.73 -10.86
C LEU A 263 -75.02 41.45 -10.59
N ILE A 264 -75.49 41.42 -9.34
CA ILE A 264 -76.71 42.14 -8.90
C ILE A 264 -76.52 43.65 -9.05
N ILE A 265 -75.38 44.20 -8.63
CA ILE A 265 -75.09 45.64 -8.77
C ILE A 265 -75.06 46.03 -10.26
N LEU A 266 -74.41 45.24 -11.11
CA LEU A 266 -74.36 45.50 -12.55
C LEU A 266 -75.76 45.45 -13.19
N LEU A 267 -76.61 44.50 -12.78
CA LEU A 267 -77.99 44.41 -13.25
C LEU A 267 -78.81 45.64 -12.83
N ILE A 268 -78.66 46.10 -11.58
CA ILE A 268 -79.34 47.32 -11.09
C ILE A 268 -78.91 48.54 -11.90
N VAL A 269 -77.60 48.70 -12.14
CA VAL A 269 -77.07 49.81 -12.96
C VAL A 269 -77.63 49.75 -14.38
N LEU A 270 -77.67 48.57 -15.00
CA LEU A 270 -78.23 48.40 -16.34
C LEU A 270 -79.73 48.77 -16.38
N VAL A 271 -80.51 48.34 -15.40
CA VAL A 271 -81.94 48.69 -15.29
C VAL A 271 -82.11 50.20 -15.13
N LEU A 272 -81.30 50.85 -14.29
CA LEU A 272 -81.34 52.30 -14.11
C LEU A 272 -80.98 53.05 -15.40
N LEU A 273 -79.99 52.56 -16.16
CA LEU A 273 -79.63 53.14 -17.46
C LEU A 273 -80.75 52.99 -18.50
N ILE A 274 -81.41 51.83 -18.54
CA ILE A 274 -82.57 51.59 -19.42
C ILE A 274 -83.72 52.50 -19.03
N LEU A 275 -84.04 52.62 -17.73
CA LEU A 275 -85.09 53.53 -17.25
C LEU A 275 -84.77 54.99 -17.57
N ALA A 276 -83.52 55.42 -17.35
CA ALA A 276 -83.09 56.77 -17.71
C ALA A 276 -83.19 57.03 -19.22
N TRP A 277 -82.88 56.03 -20.05
CA TRP A 277 -83.05 56.10 -21.50
C TRP A 277 -84.52 56.24 -21.90
N ILE A 278 -85.42 55.41 -21.36
CA ILE A 278 -86.87 55.48 -21.61
C ILE A 278 -87.46 56.84 -21.18
N ILE A 279 -87.06 57.34 -20.01
CA ILE A 279 -87.53 58.65 -19.50
C ILE A 279 -87.03 59.79 -20.40
N ARG A 280 -85.80 59.68 -20.92
CA ARG A 280 -85.24 60.66 -21.85
C ARG A 280 -85.95 60.64 -23.21
N ASP A 281 -86.34 59.47 -23.69
CA ASP A 281 -87.03 59.30 -24.98
C ASP A 281 -88.45 59.86 -24.92
N LYS A 282 -89.20 59.58 -23.85
CA LYS A 282 -90.57 60.10 -23.64
C LYS A 282 -90.66 61.62 -23.46
N LYS A 283 -89.54 62.31 -23.23
CA LYS A 283 -89.47 63.79 -23.22
C LYS A 283 -89.20 64.41 -24.60
N ARG A 284 -88.97 63.59 -25.63
CA ARG A 284 -88.66 64.04 -27.00
C ARG A 284 -89.86 63.96 -27.96
N ASP A 285 -90.99 63.41 -27.50
CA ASP A 285 -92.31 63.42 -28.16
C ASP A 285 -93.23 64.47 -27.52
#